data_AF-A0A4Z1P472-F1
#
_entry.id   AF-A0A4Z1P472-F1
#
_cell.length_a   1.000
_cell.length_b   1.000
_cell.length_c   1.000
_cell.angle_alpha   90.00
_cell.angle_beta   90.00
_cell.angle_gamma   90.00
#
_symmetry.space_group_name_H-M   'P 1'
#
loop_
_entity.id
_entity.type
_entity.pdbx_description
1 polymer ?
#
loop_
_entity_poly.entity_id
_entity_poly.type
_entity_poly.pdbx_seq_one_letter_code
_entity_poly.pdbx_strand_id
1 'polypeptide(L)'
;MGAVHVLDNYYLAITFLITVAYQLFFFAIAFTFKFDKLTDFAGGTNFVVLSIITLAFSAARDNARNIVVSVFMMAWGARLSGFLLFRILKTGKDDRFDDKRDKFWSFLGFWVFQMIWVWSVSLPVTLLNSPNVTQYGQPKFGTGRDIAGVILWSIGFIMESVADIQKYIFRSKHQHDGAVCDVGFFSWTRHPNYFGEIIMQFSIFMIAVSPAALGYTQGGAYKALYASILGPFFLTTLLMFVSGLTLQERPGAKKRYEKGNNWPAYERWLHRTSILIPFPPQIYSKLPVILKRTIFLEFPIYVFDPAKHADKNSSDSQAEEGRAEHRDSDGEPLRNGGA
;
A
#
# COMPACT_ATOMS: atom_id res chain seq x y z
N MET A 1 12.89 15.16 -32.96
CA MET A 1 13.64 13.89 -32.85
C MET A 1 12.63 12.76 -32.77
N GLY A 2 12.80 11.69 -33.55
CA GLY A 2 11.85 10.57 -33.58
C GLY A 2 11.87 9.73 -32.30
N ALA A 3 10.86 8.88 -32.10
CA ALA A 3 10.82 7.96 -30.98
C ALA A 3 12.02 7.00 -31.06
N VAL A 4 12.69 6.78 -29.93
CA VAL A 4 13.81 5.83 -29.92
C VAL A 4 13.23 4.43 -29.83
N HIS A 5 13.42 3.62 -30.88
CA HIS A 5 13.21 2.18 -30.80
C HIS A 5 14.35 1.57 -29.98
N VAL A 6 14.03 0.82 -28.93
CA VAL A 6 15.04 0.19 -28.08
C VAL A 6 15.01 -1.32 -28.29
N LEU A 7 14.20 -2.06 -27.52
CA LEU A 7 14.05 -3.52 -27.62
C LEU A 7 12.67 -3.94 -28.13
N ASP A 8 11.65 -3.14 -27.87
CA ASP A 8 10.27 -3.34 -28.32
C ASP A 8 9.57 -1.98 -28.48
N ASN A 9 8.49 -1.97 -29.27
CA ASN A 9 7.73 -0.75 -29.56
C ASN A 9 6.76 -0.31 -28.44
N TYR A 10 6.71 -1.02 -27.32
CA TYR A 10 5.91 -0.69 -26.13
C TYR A 10 6.75 -0.28 -24.92
N TYR A 11 8.08 -0.29 -25.03
CA TYR A 11 9.04 -0.10 -23.93
C TYR A 11 8.92 -1.12 -22.79
N LEU A 12 8.23 -2.24 -23.00
CA LEU A 12 8.01 -3.24 -21.95
C LEU A 12 9.29 -3.98 -21.57
N ALA A 13 10.08 -4.41 -22.55
CA ALA A 13 11.31 -5.15 -22.32
C ALA A 13 12.38 -4.27 -21.68
N ILE A 14 12.58 -3.06 -22.18
CA ILE A 14 13.58 -2.14 -21.61
C ILE A 14 13.23 -1.73 -20.18
N THR A 15 11.96 -1.41 -19.90
CA THR A 15 11.55 -1.07 -18.53
C THR A 15 11.62 -2.27 -17.58
N PHE A 16 11.33 -3.48 -18.06
CA PHE A 16 11.53 -4.70 -17.28
C PHE A 16 13.00 -4.93 -16.94
N LEU A 17 13.91 -4.83 -17.93
CA LEU A 17 15.35 -5.02 -17.70
C LEU A 17 15.93 -3.96 -16.77
N ILE A 18 15.54 -2.69 -16.92
CA ILE A 18 15.92 -1.61 -16.00
C ILE A 18 15.42 -1.93 -14.59
N THR A 19 14.16 -2.36 -14.46
CA THR A 19 13.58 -2.72 -13.16
C THR A 19 14.38 -3.85 -12.50
N VAL A 20 14.67 -4.92 -13.24
CA VAL A 20 15.44 -6.06 -12.75
C VAL A 20 16.85 -5.63 -12.34
N ALA A 21 17.58 -4.93 -13.21
CA ALA A 21 18.94 -4.48 -12.93
C ALA A 21 18.99 -3.54 -11.71
N TYR A 22 18.08 -2.57 -11.64
CA TYR A 22 17.99 -1.61 -10.55
C TYR A 22 17.67 -2.30 -9.21
N GLN A 23 16.65 -3.16 -9.20
CA GLN A 23 16.23 -3.86 -7.98
C GLN A 23 17.30 -4.86 -7.52
N LEU A 24 17.98 -5.57 -8.43
CA LEU A 24 19.07 -6.48 -8.07
C LEU A 24 20.31 -5.73 -7.56
N PHE A 25 20.62 -4.56 -8.09
CA PHE A 25 21.69 -3.70 -7.58
C PHE A 25 21.42 -3.28 -6.13
N PHE A 26 20.21 -2.77 -5.85
CA PHE A 26 19.83 -2.38 -4.50
C PHE A 26 19.66 -3.58 -3.55
N PHE A 27 19.21 -4.73 -4.06
CA PHE A 27 19.20 -6.00 -3.31
C PHE A 27 20.61 -6.39 -2.88
N ALA A 28 21.60 -6.35 -3.78
CA ALA A 28 22.98 -6.69 -3.45
C ALA A 28 23.52 -5.81 -2.31
N ILE A 29 23.29 -4.49 -2.40
CA ILE A 29 23.66 -3.56 -1.33
C ILE A 29 22.92 -3.89 -0.03
N ALA A 30 21.59 -4.03 -0.08
CA ALA A 30 20.78 -4.28 1.11
C ALA A 30 21.12 -5.60 1.79
N PHE A 31 21.42 -6.65 1.02
CA PHE A 31 21.79 -7.97 1.54
C PHE A 31 23.21 -7.96 2.14
N THR A 32 24.18 -7.34 1.47
CA THR A 32 25.58 -7.25 1.95
C THR A 32 25.67 -6.40 3.22
N PHE A 33 25.01 -5.25 3.26
CA PHE A 33 25.08 -4.32 4.39
C PHE A 33 23.98 -4.53 5.43
N LYS A 34 23.11 -5.53 5.25
CA LYS A 34 21.96 -5.81 6.13
C LYS A 34 21.11 -4.55 6.36
N PHE A 35 20.93 -3.78 5.28
CA PHE A 35 20.36 -2.44 5.32
C PHE A 35 18.94 -2.43 4.75
N ASP A 36 18.00 -2.91 5.56
CA ASP A 36 16.59 -3.08 5.16
C ASP A 36 15.90 -1.75 4.82
N LYS A 37 16.47 -0.64 5.30
CA LYS A 37 16.00 0.75 5.09
C LYS A 37 15.98 1.15 3.61
N LEU A 38 16.74 0.44 2.77
CA LEU A 38 16.90 0.75 1.35
C LEU A 38 15.80 0.17 0.47
N THR A 39 15.05 -0.82 0.96
CA THR A 39 14.04 -1.56 0.20
C THR A 39 12.94 -0.65 -0.34
N ASP A 40 12.26 0.07 0.56
CA ASP A 40 11.19 1.01 0.24
C ASP A 40 11.70 2.20 -0.62
N PHE A 41 12.94 2.64 -0.39
CA PHE A 41 13.57 3.69 -1.19
C PHE A 41 13.81 3.23 -2.63
N ALA A 42 14.33 2.01 -2.82
CA ALA A 42 14.57 1.43 -4.13
C ALA A 42 13.25 1.23 -4.90
N GLY A 43 12.17 0.82 -4.24
CA GLY A 43 10.84 0.73 -4.84
C GLY A 43 10.36 2.07 -5.42
N GLY A 44 10.26 3.10 -4.58
CA GLY A 44 9.74 4.41 -5.00
C GLY A 44 10.62 5.14 -6.02
N THR A 45 11.95 5.05 -5.90
CA THR A 45 12.87 5.69 -6.86
C THR A 45 12.88 5.01 -8.23
N ASN A 46 12.61 3.70 -8.30
CA ASN A 46 12.51 2.99 -9.56
C ASN A 46 11.33 3.50 -10.41
N PHE A 47 10.17 3.79 -9.80
CA PHE A 47 9.06 4.46 -10.51
C PHE A 47 9.47 5.80 -11.14
N VAL A 48 10.27 6.59 -10.42
CA VAL A 48 10.80 7.87 -10.91
C VAL A 48 11.70 7.62 -12.11
N VAL A 49 12.64 6.69 -12.00
CA VAL A 49 13.58 6.32 -13.08
C VAL A 49 12.84 5.85 -14.33
N LEU A 50 11.87 4.94 -14.22
CA LEU A 50 11.08 4.47 -15.36
C LEU A 50 10.29 5.61 -16.02
N SER A 51 9.73 6.52 -15.24
CA SER A 51 8.96 7.66 -15.75
C SER A 51 9.84 8.65 -16.52
N ILE A 52 11.06 8.91 -16.03
CA ILE A 52 12.05 9.75 -16.70
C ILE A 52 12.49 9.10 -18.02
N ILE A 53 12.90 7.83 -17.97
CA ILE A 53 13.46 7.13 -19.14
C ILE A 53 12.43 6.99 -20.25
N THR A 54 11.21 6.54 -19.91
CA THR A 54 10.15 6.37 -20.90
C THR A 54 9.74 7.70 -21.54
N LEU A 55 9.66 8.78 -20.77
CA LEU A 55 9.37 10.12 -21.31
C LEU A 55 10.52 10.62 -22.19
N ALA A 56 11.78 10.42 -21.77
CA ALA A 56 12.95 10.87 -22.51
C ALA A 56 13.10 10.18 -23.87
N PHE A 57 12.73 8.90 -23.97
CA PHE A 57 12.75 8.14 -25.24
C PHE A 57 11.54 8.42 -26.13
N SER A 58 10.46 8.95 -25.57
CA SER A 58 9.21 9.19 -26.28
C SER A 58 9.32 10.26 -27.37
N ALA A 59 8.74 10.01 -28.55
CA ALA A 59 8.51 11.06 -29.55
C ALA A 59 7.55 12.15 -29.06
N ALA A 60 6.69 11.80 -28.10
CA ALA A 60 5.67 12.67 -27.52
C ALA A 60 6.17 13.42 -26.27
N ARG A 61 7.48 13.58 -26.08
CA ARG A 61 8.05 14.24 -24.90
C ARG A 61 7.59 15.69 -24.69
N ASP A 62 7.18 16.36 -25.77
CA ASP A 62 6.66 17.73 -25.73
C ASP A 62 5.13 17.77 -25.55
N ASN A 63 4.45 16.61 -25.57
CA ASN A 63 3.01 16.54 -25.36
C ASN A 63 2.68 16.64 -23.87
N ALA A 64 1.81 17.59 -23.52
CA ALA A 64 1.40 17.86 -22.15
C ALA A 64 0.88 16.62 -21.41
N ARG A 65 0.14 15.73 -22.09
CA ARG A 65 -0.40 14.50 -21.47
C ARG A 65 0.71 13.57 -20.97
N ASN A 66 1.72 13.32 -21.80
CA ASN A 66 2.87 12.47 -21.48
C ASN A 66 3.66 13.06 -20.31
N ILE A 67 3.92 14.37 -20.35
CA ILE A 67 4.61 15.09 -19.27
C ILE A 67 3.81 14.97 -17.96
N VAL A 68 2.52 15.29 -17.97
CA VAL A 68 1.67 15.28 -16.75
C VAL A 68 1.64 13.89 -16.11
N VAL A 69 1.39 12.84 -16.90
CA VAL A 69 1.31 11.46 -16.40
C VAL A 69 2.65 10.99 -15.83
N SER A 70 3.77 11.30 -16.50
CA SER A 70 5.10 11.02 -15.97
C SER A 70 5.40 11.81 -14.70
N VAL A 71 5.06 13.11 -14.63
CA VAL A 71 5.25 13.96 -13.45
C VAL A 71 4.44 13.44 -12.27
N PHE A 72 3.21 13.00 -12.49
CA PHE A 72 2.35 12.41 -11.46
C PHE A 72 2.97 11.15 -10.86
N MET A 73 3.48 10.24 -11.71
CA MET A 73 4.18 9.05 -11.24
C MET A 73 5.48 9.40 -10.51
N MET A 74 6.26 10.36 -11.03
CA MET A 74 7.50 10.82 -10.39
C MET A 74 7.23 11.46 -9.02
N ALA A 75 6.25 12.36 -8.93
CA ALA A 75 5.90 13.06 -7.70
C ALA A 75 5.41 12.07 -6.63
N TRP A 76 4.56 11.11 -7.02
CA TRP A 76 4.12 10.05 -6.12
C TRP A 76 5.29 9.15 -5.67
N GLY A 77 6.11 8.65 -6.59
CA GLY A 77 7.25 7.78 -6.27
C GLY A 77 8.31 8.46 -5.40
N ALA A 78 8.60 9.74 -5.66
CA ALA A 78 9.50 10.55 -4.84
C ALA A 78 8.94 10.81 -3.44
N ARG A 79 7.65 11.13 -3.34
CA ARG A 79 6.96 11.30 -2.04
C ARG A 79 6.94 10.01 -1.24
N LEU A 80 6.61 8.88 -1.87
CA LEU A 80 6.57 7.57 -1.23
C LEU A 80 7.94 7.15 -0.69
N SER A 81 8.96 7.18 -1.55
CA SER A 81 10.33 6.86 -1.13
C SER A 81 10.86 7.83 -0.07
N GLY A 82 10.63 9.13 -0.22
CA GLY A 82 11.05 10.15 0.74
C GLY A 82 10.40 9.99 2.11
N PHE A 83 9.09 9.80 2.17
CA PHE A 83 8.38 9.61 3.44
C PHE A 83 8.77 8.32 4.14
N LEU A 84 8.85 7.20 3.40
CA LEU A 84 9.25 5.91 3.97
C LEU A 84 10.69 5.95 4.48
N LEU A 85 11.61 6.56 3.73
CA LEU A 85 13.00 6.77 4.15
C LEU A 85 13.08 7.66 5.40
N PHE A 86 12.35 8.78 5.43
CA PHE A 86 12.27 9.64 6.61
C PHE A 86 11.77 8.86 7.84
N ARG A 87 10.68 8.12 7.69
CA ARG A 87 10.06 7.33 8.77
C ARG A 87 11.03 6.29 9.32
N ILE A 88 11.68 5.52 8.46
CA ILE A 88 12.61 4.48 8.92
C ILE A 88 13.88 5.05 9.57
N LEU A 89 14.37 6.19 9.09
CA LEU A 89 15.50 6.88 9.72
C LEU A 89 15.15 7.39 11.12
N LYS A 90 13.89 7.79 11.36
CA LYS A 90 13.41 8.24 12.68
C LYS A 90 13.02 7.10 13.61
N THR A 91 12.41 6.03 13.11
CA THR A 91 11.97 4.87 13.91
C THR A 91 13.11 3.87 14.17
N GLY A 92 14.16 3.88 13.34
CA GLY A 92 15.39 3.11 13.54
C GLY A 92 15.34 1.68 12.99
N LYS A 93 14.18 1.01 13.07
CA LYS A 93 13.99 -0.41 12.70
C LYS A 93 12.70 -0.64 11.91
N ASP A 94 12.72 -1.61 10.98
CA ASP A 94 11.55 -2.09 10.24
C ASP A 94 11.27 -3.54 10.60
N ASP A 95 10.25 -3.76 11.42
CA ASP A 95 9.86 -5.08 11.93
C ASP A 95 9.48 -6.07 10.80
N ARG A 96 9.19 -5.60 9.58
CA ARG A 96 8.81 -6.46 8.44
C ARG A 96 9.94 -7.38 7.97
N PHE A 97 11.18 -7.04 8.26
CA PHE A 97 12.36 -7.74 7.75
C PHE A 97 13.11 -8.57 8.79
N ASP A 98 12.68 -8.52 10.07
CA ASP A 98 13.35 -9.22 11.17
C ASP A 98 13.56 -10.71 10.90
N ASP A 99 12.56 -11.40 10.35
CA ASP A 99 12.63 -12.85 10.07
C ASP A 99 13.15 -13.21 8.67
N LYS A 100 13.39 -12.21 7.81
CA LYS A 100 13.69 -12.38 6.38
C LYS A 100 15.10 -11.96 6.00
N ARG A 101 15.68 -10.98 6.69
CA ARG A 101 16.97 -10.35 6.34
C ARG A 101 18.14 -11.34 6.26
N ASP A 102 18.08 -12.40 7.05
CA ASP A 102 19.14 -13.40 7.11
C ASP A 102 18.92 -14.59 6.18
N LYS A 103 17.75 -14.65 5.53
CA LYS A 103 17.37 -15.72 4.60
C LYS A 103 17.42 -15.20 3.17
N PHE A 104 18.49 -15.54 2.45
CA PHE A 104 18.72 -15.10 1.06
C PHE A 104 17.48 -15.27 0.16
N TRP A 105 16.89 -16.47 0.13
CA TRP A 105 15.74 -16.77 -0.75
C TRP A 105 14.46 -16.03 -0.34
N SER A 106 14.20 -15.88 0.96
CA SER A 106 13.03 -15.13 1.45
C SER A 106 13.17 -13.64 1.19
N PHE A 107 14.39 -13.10 1.33
CA PHE A 107 14.67 -11.71 1.01
C PHE A 107 14.59 -11.48 -0.51
N LEU A 108 15.24 -12.31 -1.32
CA LEU A 108 15.16 -12.22 -2.78
C LEU A 108 13.72 -12.31 -3.29
N GLY A 109 12.89 -13.19 -2.72
CA GLY A 109 11.46 -13.28 -3.05
C GLY A 109 10.71 -11.96 -2.84
N PHE A 110 11.03 -11.20 -1.79
CA PHE A 110 10.47 -9.85 -1.59
C PHE A 110 10.90 -8.88 -2.70
N TRP A 111 12.17 -8.90 -3.10
CA TRP A 111 12.67 -8.04 -4.17
C TRP A 111 12.08 -8.40 -5.54
N VAL A 112 11.90 -9.68 -5.85
CA VAL A 112 11.21 -10.13 -7.07
C VAL A 112 9.76 -9.66 -7.08
N PHE A 113 9.06 -9.77 -5.95
CA PHE A 113 7.70 -9.23 -5.82
C PHE A 113 7.67 -7.70 -6.01
N GLN A 114 8.66 -6.99 -5.46
CA GLN A 114 8.83 -5.56 -5.66
C GLN A 114 9.11 -5.20 -7.14
N MET A 115 9.89 -6.01 -7.88
CA MET A 115 10.08 -5.84 -9.33
C MET A 115 8.76 -5.94 -10.08
N ILE A 116 7.96 -6.97 -9.81
CA ILE A 116 6.64 -7.17 -10.44
C ILE A 116 5.71 -6.00 -10.14
N TRP A 117 5.74 -5.51 -8.89
CA TRP A 117 4.96 -4.35 -8.47
C TRP A 117 5.34 -3.08 -9.22
N VAL A 118 6.63 -2.71 -9.21
CA VAL A 118 7.08 -1.50 -9.90
C VAL A 118 6.75 -1.56 -11.39
N TRP A 119 7.06 -2.68 -12.03
CA TRP A 119 6.84 -2.83 -13.46
C TRP A 119 5.36 -2.77 -13.84
N SER A 120 4.50 -3.50 -13.10
CA SER A 120 3.06 -3.55 -13.40
C SER A 120 2.38 -2.20 -13.16
N VAL A 121 2.68 -1.53 -12.05
CA VAL A 121 2.06 -0.23 -11.71
C VAL A 121 2.54 0.89 -12.64
N SER A 122 3.74 0.76 -13.22
CA SER A 122 4.27 1.72 -14.22
C SER A 122 3.65 1.59 -15.61
N LEU A 123 2.89 0.53 -15.90
CA LEU A 123 2.38 0.23 -17.24
C LEU A 123 1.64 1.41 -17.92
N PRO A 124 0.75 2.17 -17.24
CA PRO A 124 0.05 3.28 -17.89
C PRO A 124 1.00 4.35 -18.44
N VAL A 125 2.05 4.69 -17.68
CA VAL A 125 3.06 5.69 -18.07
C VAL A 125 3.93 5.13 -19.20
N THR A 126 4.43 3.89 -19.04
CA THR A 126 5.29 3.22 -20.01
C THR A 126 4.62 3.12 -21.38
N LEU A 127 3.37 2.66 -21.41
CA LEU A 127 2.64 2.43 -22.65
C LEU A 127 2.23 3.75 -23.33
N LEU A 128 1.79 4.75 -22.57
CA LEU A 128 1.50 6.09 -23.12
C LEU A 128 2.73 6.71 -23.80
N ASN A 129 3.91 6.53 -23.22
CA ASN A 129 5.16 7.07 -23.74
C ASN A 129 5.74 6.25 -24.91
N SER A 130 5.20 5.06 -25.19
CA SER A 130 5.78 4.12 -26.15
C SER A 130 5.67 4.56 -27.62
N PRO A 131 6.57 4.10 -28.51
CA PRO A 131 6.53 4.39 -29.95
C PRO A 131 5.20 3.95 -30.58
N ASN A 132 4.67 2.80 -30.17
CA ASN A 132 3.43 2.28 -30.74
C ASN A 132 2.21 3.15 -30.44
N VAL A 133 2.20 3.88 -29.32
CA VAL A 133 1.12 4.84 -29.01
C VAL A 133 1.41 6.19 -29.64
N THR A 134 2.66 6.64 -29.61
CA THR A 134 3.05 7.99 -30.02
C THR A 134 3.21 8.18 -31.51
N GLN A 135 3.23 7.11 -32.30
CA GLN A 135 3.13 7.17 -33.77
C GLN A 135 1.78 7.72 -34.25
N TYR A 136 0.72 7.62 -33.44
CA TYR A 136 -0.60 8.17 -33.74
C TYR A 136 -0.67 9.64 -33.33
N GLY A 137 -1.52 10.41 -34.01
CA GLY A 137 -1.87 11.76 -33.59
C GLY A 137 -2.36 11.76 -32.14
N GLN A 138 -1.96 12.75 -31.34
CA GLN A 138 -2.36 12.83 -29.93
C GLN A 138 -3.46 13.87 -29.74
N PRO A 139 -4.54 13.57 -29.00
CA PRO A 139 -5.54 14.58 -28.70
C PRO A 139 -4.93 15.68 -27.84
N LYS A 140 -5.33 16.94 -28.08
CA LYS A 140 -4.95 18.06 -27.22
C LYS A 140 -5.29 17.75 -25.76
N PHE A 141 -4.41 18.16 -24.85
CA PHE A 141 -4.63 18.03 -23.42
C PHE A 141 -5.74 18.99 -22.96
N GLY A 142 -6.41 18.65 -21.87
CA GLY A 142 -7.52 19.44 -21.31
C GLY A 142 -8.90 18.91 -21.69
N THR A 143 -9.00 17.65 -22.13
CA THR A 143 -10.30 16.99 -22.25
C THR A 143 -10.93 16.80 -20.86
N GLY A 144 -12.24 16.60 -20.78
CA GLY A 144 -12.91 16.37 -19.49
C GLY A 144 -12.31 15.20 -18.68
N ARG A 145 -11.79 14.17 -19.37
CA ARG A 145 -11.07 13.05 -18.78
C ARG A 145 -9.71 13.46 -18.20
N ASP A 146 -8.96 14.29 -18.93
CA ASP A 146 -7.68 14.82 -18.45
C ASP A 146 -7.90 15.69 -17.19
N ILE A 147 -8.91 16.56 -17.20
CA ILE A 147 -9.26 17.44 -16.06
C ILE A 147 -9.67 16.60 -14.85
N ALA A 148 -10.58 15.63 -15.03
CA ALA A 148 -11.01 14.74 -13.96
C ALA A 148 -9.83 13.95 -13.37
N GLY A 149 -8.94 13.43 -14.22
CA GLY A 149 -7.75 12.72 -13.78
C GLY A 149 -6.79 13.60 -12.97
N VAL A 150 -6.57 14.85 -13.38
CA VAL A 150 -5.73 15.80 -12.62
C VAL A 150 -6.33 16.10 -11.24
N ILE A 151 -7.64 16.31 -11.17
CA ILE A 151 -8.35 16.57 -9.90
C ILE A 151 -8.25 15.35 -8.98
N LEU A 152 -8.57 14.15 -9.49
CA LEU A 152 -8.56 12.92 -8.70
C LEU A 152 -7.14 12.57 -8.21
N TRP A 153 -6.12 12.76 -9.06
CA TRP A 153 -4.73 12.56 -8.65
C TRP A 153 -4.33 13.54 -7.54
N SER A 154 -4.70 14.82 -7.68
CA SER A 154 -4.39 15.85 -6.67
C SER A 154 -5.05 15.54 -5.32
N ILE A 155 -6.32 15.13 -5.33
CA ILE A 155 -7.04 14.70 -4.12
C ILE A 155 -6.32 13.52 -3.47
N GLY A 156 -5.92 12.52 -4.26
CA GLY A 156 -5.24 11.33 -3.74
C GLY A 156 -3.87 11.65 -3.16
N PHE A 157 -3.11 12.51 -3.83
CA PHE A 157 -1.79 12.95 -3.38
C PHE A 157 -1.87 13.71 -2.06
N ILE A 158 -2.83 14.63 -1.92
CA ILE A 158 -3.08 15.37 -0.68
C ILE A 158 -3.52 14.41 0.43
N MET A 159 -4.48 13.53 0.13
CA MET A 159 -5.01 12.60 1.13
C MET A 159 -3.94 11.66 1.66
N GLU A 160 -3.12 11.07 0.78
CA GLU A 160 -2.00 10.20 1.17
C GLU A 160 -0.97 10.96 1.99
N SER A 161 -0.51 12.12 1.51
CA SER A 161 0.52 12.91 2.19
C SER A 161 0.08 13.38 3.58
N VAL A 162 -1.13 13.92 3.70
CA VAL A 162 -1.66 14.44 4.96
C VAL A 162 -1.97 13.29 5.92
N ALA A 163 -2.53 12.18 5.45
CA ALA A 163 -2.78 11.00 6.28
C ALA A 163 -1.48 10.42 6.85
N ASP A 164 -0.44 10.29 6.04
CA ASP A 164 0.85 9.78 6.48
C ASP A 164 1.46 10.65 7.59
N ILE A 165 1.41 11.98 7.43
CA ILE A 165 1.86 12.95 8.44
C ILE A 165 1.00 12.88 9.72
N GLN A 166 -0.33 12.83 9.58
CA GLN A 166 -1.26 12.71 10.71
C GLN A 166 -0.98 11.44 11.52
N LYS A 167 -0.81 10.30 10.84
CA LYS A 167 -0.52 9.01 11.48
C LYS A 167 0.84 9.01 12.17
N TYR A 168 1.85 9.62 11.54
CA TYR A 168 3.18 9.77 12.13
C TYR A 168 3.14 10.60 13.41
N ILE A 169 2.61 11.83 13.35
CA ILE A 169 2.51 12.73 14.50
C ILE A 169 1.71 12.08 15.64
N PHE A 170 0.58 11.44 15.31
CA PHE A 170 -0.24 10.75 16.30
C PHE A 170 0.54 9.64 17.01
N ARG A 171 1.21 8.76 16.26
CA ARG A 171 2.01 7.67 16.83
C ARG A 171 3.16 8.17 17.70
N SER A 172 3.80 9.27 17.32
CA SER A 172 4.87 9.88 18.12
C SER A 172 4.38 10.46 19.44
N LYS A 173 3.13 10.92 19.52
CA LYS A 173 2.55 11.47 20.77
C LYS A 173 1.90 10.40 21.66
N HIS A 174 1.36 9.34 21.06
CA HIS A 174 0.48 8.36 21.71
C HIS A 174 1.06 6.93 21.69
N GLN A 175 2.37 6.80 21.89
CA GLN A 175 3.07 5.51 21.70
C GLN A 175 2.67 4.45 22.76
N HIS A 176 2.22 4.86 23.94
CA HIS A 176 2.01 3.95 25.09
C HIS A 176 0.60 3.98 25.71
N ASP A 177 -0.29 4.88 25.26
CA ASP A 177 -1.58 5.11 25.92
C ASP A 177 -2.76 4.37 25.28
N GLY A 178 -2.52 3.64 24.18
CA GLY A 178 -3.57 2.94 23.48
C GLY A 178 -4.58 3.84 22.79
N ALA A 179 -4.25 5.10 22.53
CA ALA A 179 -5.17 5.98 21.82
C ALA A 179 -5.46 5.47 20.41
N VAL A 180 -6.68 5.74 19.93
CA VAL A 180 -7.11 5.39 18.57
C VAL A 180 -6.93 6.61 17.69
N CYS A 181 -6.26 6.45 16.55
CA CYS A 181 -6.05 7.55 15.62
C CYS A 181 -7.37 7.86 14.91
N ASP A 182 -8.06 8.90 15.36
CA ASP A 182 -9.35 9.35 14.82
C ASP A 182 -9.29 10.85 14.45
N VAL A 183 -8.13 11.31 13.98
CA VAL A 183 -7.87 12.72 13.67
C VAL A 183 -7.87 12.93 12.17
N GLY A 184 -8.49 14.01 11.70
CA GLY A 184 -8.46 14.40 10.30
C GLY A 184 -9.07 13.33 9.38
N PHE A 185 -8.32 12.87 8.38
CA PHE A 185 -8.82 11.86 7.44
C PHE A 185 -9.10 10.50 8.10
N PHE A 186 -8.42 10.19 9.21
CA PHE A 186 -8.66 8.95 9.97
C PHE A 186 -10.03 8.91 10.66
N SER A 187 -10.70 10.06 10.78
CA SER A 187 -12.09 10.09 11.23
C SER A 187 -13.09 9.72 10.15
N TRP A 188 -12.73 9.79 8.86
CA TRP A 188 -13.63 9.50 7.73
C TRP A 188 -13.39 8.11 7.14
N THR A 189 -12.16 7.63 7.20
CA THR A 189 -11.77 6.30 6.73
C THR A 189 -10.59 5.78 7.55
N ARG A 190 -10.50 4.46 7.72
CA ARG A 190 -9.44 3.80 8.49
C ARG A 190 -8.11 3.79 7.72
N HIS A 191 -8.16 3.82 6.38
CA HIS A 191 -6.98 3.80 5.50
C HIS A 191 -7.03 4.89 4.42
N PRO A 192 -7.01 6.18 4.82
CA PRO A 192 -7.05 7.29 3.87
C PRO A 192 -5.85 7.31 2.93
N ASN A 193 -4.68 6.89 3.40
CA ASN A 193 -3.48 6.79 2.59
C ASN A 193 -3.63 5.75 1.47
N TYR A 194 -4.26 4.61 1.73
CA TYR A 194 -4.51 3.59 0.70
C TYR A 194 -5.57 4.02 -0.31
N PHE A 195 -6.62 4.71 0.15
CA PHE A 195 -7.58 5.28 -0.77
C PHE A 195 -6.93 6.32 -1.69
N GLY A 196 -6.11 7.21 -1.13
CA GLY A 196 -5.34 8.19 -1.89
C GLY A 196 -4.46 7.56 -2.96
N GLU A 197 -3.72 6.51 -2.59
CA GLU A 197 -2.85 5.77 -3.49
C GLU A 197 -3.64 5.11 -4.65
N ILE A 198 -4.76 4.46 -4.33
CA ILE A 198 -5.63 3.80 -5.33
C ILE A 198 -6.18 4.84 -6.33
N ILE A 199 -6.74 5.95 -5.84
CA ILE A 199 -7.32 6.95 -6.75
C ILE A 199 -6.25 7.61 -7.62
N MET A 200 -5.04 7.82 -7.11
CA MET A 200 -3.92 8.32 -7.92
C MET A 200 -3.59 7.39 -9.08
N GLN A 201 -3.49 6.08 -8.85
CA GLN A 201 -3.16 5.15 -9.94
C GLN A 201 -4.28 5.06 -10.99
N PHE A 202 -5.55 5.02 -10.55
CA PHE A 202 -6.67 5.06 -11.49
C PHE A 202 -6.73 6.39 -12.26
N SER A 203 -6.29 7.49 -11.66
CA SER A 203 -6.19 8.80 -12.32
C SER A 203 -5.11 8.83 -13.40
N ILE A 204 -3.92 8.28 -13.10
CA ILE A 204 -2.82 8.12 -14.06
C ILE A 204 -3.30 7.28 -15.25
N PHE A 205 -3.93 6.14 -14.99
CA PHE A 205 -4.53 5.30 -16.04
C PHE A 205 -5.59 6.06 -16.85
N MET A 206 -6.50 6.78 -16.18
CA MET A 206 -7.56 7.55 -16.82
C MET A 206 -6.97 8.57 -17.79
N ILE A 207 -5.92 9.30 -17.42
CA ILE A 207 -5.27 10.26 -18.32
C ILE A 207 -4.56 9.50 -19.45
N ALA A 208 -3.80 8.45 -19.13
CA ALA A 208 -3.02 7.68 -20.09
C ALA A 208 -3.86 7.01 -21.19
N VAL A 209 -5.05 6.52 -20.88
CA VAL A 209 -5.94 5.86 -21.86
C VAL A 209 -6.68 6.84 -22.77
N SER A 210 -6.58 8.16 -22.53
CA SER A 210 -7.33 9.17 -23.28
C SER A 210 -7.16 9.11 -24.81
N PRO A 211 -5.95 8.89 -25.38
CA PRO A 211 -5.79 8.71 -26.82
C PRO A 211 -6.60 7.54 -27.39
N ALA A 212 -6.68 6.42 -26.67
CA ALA A 212 -7.49 5.27 -27.07
C ALA A 212 -8.99 5.55 -26.91
N ALA A 213 -9.38 6.13 -25.79
CA ALA A 213 -10.78 6.39 -25.49
C ALA A 213 -11.43 7.46 -26.38
N LEU A 214 -10.63 8.31 -27.03
CA LEU A 214 -11.08 9.33 -27.99
C LEU A 214 -10.91 8.88 -29.45
N GLY A 215 -10.49 7.63 -29.70
CA GLY A 215 -10.39 7.06 -31.04
C GLY A 215 -9.14 7.48 -31.84
N TYR A 216 -8.15 8.09 -31.20
CA TYR A 216 -6.91 8.53 -31.88
C TYR A 216 -5.93 7.37 -32.11
N THR A 217 -5.98 6.32 -31.28
CA THR A 217 -5.15 5.12 -31.44
C THR A 217 -6.00 3.93 -31.84
N GLN A 218 -5.45 3.04 -32.67
CA GLN A 218 -6.14 1.84 -33.14
C GLN A 218 -5.27 0.58 -32.97
N GLY A 219 -5.85 -0.59 -33.26
CA GLY A 219 -5.13 -1.87 -33.29
C GLY A 219 -4.48 -2.26 -31.95
N GLY A 220 -3.19 -2.60 -32.00
CA GLY A 220 -2.44 -3.03 -30.82
C GLY A 220 -2.28 -1.93 -29.76
N ALA A 221 -2.08 -0.67 -30.18
CA ALA A 221 -1.89 0.46 -29.28
C ALA A 221 -3.13 0.74 -28.42
N TYR A 222 -4.32 0.66 -29.04
CA TYR A 222 -5.60 0.75 -28.34
C TYR A 222 -5.69 -0.33 -27.25
N LYS A 223 -5.43 -1.60 -27.61
CA LYS A 223 -5.51 -2.74 -26.68
C LYS A 223 -4.51 -2.60 -25.54
N ALA A 224 -3.28 -2.18 -25.84
CA ALA A 224 -2.22 -2.01 -24.85
C ALA A 224 -2.58 -0.92 -23.83
N LEU A 225 -3.05 0.25 -24.28
CA LEU A 225 -3.46 1.33 -23.38
C LEU A 225 -4.56 0.89 -22.41
N TYR A 226 -5.57 0.15 -22.88
CA TYR A 226 -6.58 -0.42 -21.98
C TYR A 226 -6.03 -1.54 -21.07
N ALA A 227 -5.16 -2.40 -21.58
CA ALA A 227 -4.51 -3.44 -20.78
C ALA A 227 -3.64 -2.87 -19.65
N SER A 228 -3.17 -1.62 -19.77
CA SER A 228 -2.44 -0.93 -18.70
C SER A 228 -3.23 -0.76 -17.39
N ILE A 229 -4.57 -0.93 -17.43
CA ILE A 229 -5.42 -0.98 -16.24
C ILE A 229 -5.03 -2.08 -15.25
N LEU A 230 -4.30 -3.09 -15.72
CA LEU A 230 -3.71 -4.13 -14.87
C LEU A 230 -2.83 -3.53 -13.78
N GLY A 231 -2.14 -2.42 -14.03
CA GLY A 231 -1.30 -1.74 -13.02
C GLY A 231 -2.10 -1.26 -11.80
N PRO A 232 -3.08 -0.35 -11.97
CA PRO A 232 -3.96 0.09 -10.88
C PRO A 232 -4.69 -1.07 -10.19
N PHE A 233 -5.24 -2.04 -10.93
CA PHE A 233 -5.90 -3.20 -10.32
C PHE A 233 -4.95 -4.08 -9.52
N PHE A 234 -3.73 -4.28 -10.03
CA PHE A 234 -2.71 -5.03 -9.32
C PHE A 234 -2.37 -4.33 -8.00
N LEU A 235 -2.12 -3.02 -8.01
CA LEU A 235 -1.88 -2.26 -6.78
C LEU A 235 -3.05 -2.36 -5.80
N THR A 236 -4.27 -2.12 -6.26
CA THR A 236 -5.47 -2.23 -5.41
C THR A 236 -5.58 -3.62 -4.80
N THR A 237 -5.32 -4.67 -5.57
CA THR A 237 -5.33 -6.06 -5.08
C THR A 237 -4.26 -6.28 -4.01
N LEU A 238 -3.06 -5.74 -4.19
CA LEU A 238 -2.00 -5.85 -3.18
C LEU A 238 -2.38 -5.15 -1.87
N LEU A 239 -2.88 -3.92 -1.96
CA LEU A 239 -3.30 -3.14 -0.79
C LEU A 239 -4.49 -3.79 -0.09
N MET A 240 -5.43 -4.37 -0.82
CA MET A 240 -6.61 -4.96 -0.22
C MET A 240 -6.39 -6.36 0.33
N PHE A 241 -5.61 -7.21 -0.35
CA PHE A 241 -5.61 -8.65 -0.05
C PHE A 241 -4.26 -9.20 0.41
N VAL A 242 -3.14 -8.56 0.06
CA VAL A 242 -1.80 -9.15 0.27
C VAL A 242 -1.03 -8.47 1.40
N SER A 243 -0.81 -7.15 1.29
CA SER A 243 0.16 -6.45 2.16
C SER A 243 -0.43 -5.26 2.94
N GLY A 244 -1.61 -4.76 2.55
CA GLY A 244 -2.21 -3.58 3.18
C GLY A 244 -3.22 -3.92 4.27
N LEU A 245 -4.50 -3.93 3.90
CA LEU A 245 -5.65 -4.06 4.80
C LEU A 245 -5.63 -5.37 5.59
N THR A 246 -5.35 -6.51 4.94
CA THR A 246 -5.33 -7.84 5.61
C THR A 246 -4.31 -7.93 6.73
N LEU A 247 -3.16 -7.27 6.60
CA LEU A 247 -2.10 -7.27 7.61
C LEU A 247 -2.35 -6.28 8.76
N GLN A 248 -3.08 -5.19 8.51
CA GLN A 248 -3.30 -4.14 9.50
C GLN A 248 -4.61 -4.29 10.28
N GLU A 249 -5.68 -4.73 9.63
CA GLU A 249 -7.03 -4.72 10.18
C GLU A 249 -7.22 -5.80 11.26
N ARG A 250 -7.44 -7.04 10.84
CA ARG A 250 -7.71 -8.14 11.77
C ARG A 250 -6.53 -8.45 12.70
N PRO A 251 -5.27 -8.56 12.22
CA PRO A 251 -4.13 -8.80 13.12
C PRO A 251 -3.88 -7.64 14.09
N GLY A 252 -4.05 -6.39 13.63
CA GLY A 252 -3.91 -5.20 14.48
C GLY A 252 -4.98 -5.15 15.56
N ALA A 253 -6.23 -5.48 15.22
CA ALA A 253 -7.34 -5.61 16.16
C ALA A 253 -7.10 -6.75 17.17
N LYS A 254 -6.71 -7.95 16.71
CA LYS A 254 -6.38 -9.09 17.58
C LYS A 254 -5.31 -8.70 18.61
N LYS A 255 -4.19 -8.13 18.15
CA LYS A 255 -3.09 -7.68 19.03
C LYS A 255 -3.52 -6.64 20.05
N ARG A 256 -4.46 -5.76 19.69
CA ARG A 256 -4.97 -4.72 20.60
C ARG A 256 -5.94 -5.29 21.63
N TYR A 257 -6.79 -6.24 21.22
CA TYR A 257 -7.69 -6.98 22.11
C TYR A 257 -6.91 -7.77 23.16
N GLU A 258 -5.95 -8.58 22.73
CA GLU A 258 -5.15 -9.44 23.62
C GLU A 258 -4.30 -8.66 24.63
N LYS A 259 -3.86 -7.46 24.26
CA LYS A 259 -3.12 -6.56 25.16
C LYS A 259 -4.01 -5.74 26.10
N GLY A 260 -5.33 -5.88 26.02
CA GLY A 260 -6.28 -5.06 26.78
C GLY A 260 -6.19 -3.56 26.47
N ASN A 261 -5.65 -3.20 25.30
CA ASN A 261 -5.23 -1.83 25.03
C ASN A 261 -6.39 -0.97 24.49
N ASN A 262 -7.24 -0.50 25.41
CA ASN A 262 -8.42 0.33 25.14
C ASN A 262 -9.33 -0.27 24.03
N TRP A 263 -9.59 -1.57 24.12
CA TRP A 263 -10.39 -2.30 23.14
C TRP A 263 -11.79 -1.69 22.90
N PRO A 264 -12.58 -1.31 23.93
CA PRO A 264 -13.92 -0.77 23.70
C PRO A 264 -13.92 0.51 22.85
N ALA A 265 -12.91 1.37 22.99
CA ALA A 265 -12.79 2.56 22.14
C ALA A 265 -12.42 2.20 20.70
N TYR A 266 -11.52 1.22 20.53
CA TYR A 266 -11.08 0.77 19.21
C TYR A 266 -12.20 0.05 18.44
N GLU A 267 -12.94 -0.83 19.10
CA GLU A 267 -14.11 -1.50 18.52
C GLU A 267 -15.17 -0.50 18.04
N ARG A 268 -15.48 0.52 18.87
CA ARG A 268 -16.37 1.61 18.45
C ARG A 268 -15.86 2.35 17.22
N TRP A 269 -14.54 2.57 17.12
CA TRP A 269 -13.92 3.18 15.95
C TRP A 269 -14.04 2.29 14.70
N LEU A 270 -13.77 0.99 14.81
CA LEU A 270 -13.93 0.03 13.70
C LEU A 270 -15.37 0.03 13.15
N HIS A 271 -16.37 0.13 14.02
CA HIS A 271 -17.77 0.11 13.61
C HIS A 271 -18.27 1.41 12.97
N ARG A 272 -17.72 2.56 13.39
CA ARG A 272 -18.18 3.89 12.94
C ARG A 272 -17.38 4.44 11.75
N THR A 273 -16.18 3.93 11.49
CA THR A 273 -15.28 4.50 10.48
C THR A 273 -15.16 3.56 9.28
N SER A 274 -15.41 4.10 8.08
CA SER A 274 -15.30 3.34 6.83
C SER A 274 -13.90 2.75 6.65
N ILE A 275 -13.79 1.55 6.08
CA ILE A 275 -12.47 0.90 5.94
C ILE A 275 -11.57 1.61 4.93
N LEU A 276 -12.09 1.98 3.76
CA LEU A 276 -11.29 2.48 2.64
C LEU A 276 -11.87 3.78 2.08
N ILE A 277 -13.12 3.78 1.62
CA ILE A 277 -13.75 4.95 0.99
C ILE A 277 -14.13 5.97 2.08
N PRO A 278 -13.62 7.21 2.05
CA PRO A 278 -13.97 8.26 3.02
C PRO A 278 -15.48 8.47 3.12
N PHE A 279 -16.02 8.41 4.33
CA PHE A 279 -17.46 8.57 4.55
C PHE A 279 -17.80 9.12 5.94
N PRO A 280 -18.86 9.94 6.10
CA PRO A 280 -19.23 10.48 7.40
C PRO A 280 -19.55 9.38 8.45
N PRO A 281 -18.89 9.37 9.62
CA PRO A 281 -19.06 8.32 10.63
C PRO A 281 -20.47 8.18 11.20
N GLN A 282 -21.18 9.30 11.31
CA GLN A 282 -22.55 9.37 11.83
C GLN A 282 -23.53 8.59 10.95
N ILE A 283 -23.22 8.48 9.65
CA ILE A 283 -24.01 7.72 8.68
C ILE A 283 -23.45 6.30 8.60
N TYR A 284 -22.13 6.12 8.49
CA TYR A 284 -21.51 4.81 8.36
C TYR A 284 -21.91 3.85 9.48
N SER A 285 -21.88 4.33 10.73
CA SER A 285 -22.25 3.55 11.92
C SER A 285 -23.65 2.92 11.83
N LYS A 286 -24.59 3.58 11.13
CA LYS A 286 -25.98 3.13 10.97
C LYS A 286 -26.22 2.26 9.75
N LEU A 287 -25.23 2.10 8.86
CA LEU A 287 -25.41 1.31 7.64
C LEU A 287 -25.54 -0.18 7.94
N PRO A 288 -26.42 -0.91 7.23
CA PRO A 288 -26.48 -2.35 7.30
C PRO A 288 -25.16 -2.97 6.84
N VAL A 289 -24.78 -4.09 7.45
CA VAL A 289 -23.53 -4.82 7.18
C VAL A 289 -23.38 -5.17 5.69
N ILE A 290 -24.49 -5.42 5.00
CA ILE A 290 -24.47 -5.73 3.56
C ILE A 290 -23.88 -4.57 2.74
N LEU A 291 -24.26 -3.31 3.04
CA LEU A 291 -23.74 -2.14 2.33
C LEU A 291 -22.28 -1.87 2.71
N LYS A 292 -21.90 -2.09 3.97
CA LYS A 292 -20.50 -1.97 4.39
C LYS A 292 -19.60 -2.96 3.64
N ARG A 293 -20.07 -4.21 3.48
CA ARG A 293 -19.32 -5.27 2.78
C ARG A 293 -19.24 -5.07 1.27
N THR A 294 -20.28 -4.53 0.63
CA THR A 294 -20.33 -4.42 -0.84
C THR A 294 -19.81 -3.08 -1.35
N ILE A 295 -20.29 -1.96 -0.81
CA ILE A 295 -19.95 -0.61 -1.31
C ILE A 295 -18.62 -0.15 -0.73
N PHE A 296 -18.42 -0.36 0.57
CA PHE A 296 -17.23 0.12 1.27
C PHE A 296 -16.10 -0.91 1.31
N LEU A 297 -16.32 -2.09 0.73
CA LEU A 297 -15.33 -3.17 0.64
C LEU A 297 -14.87 -3.68 2.01
N GLU A 298 -15.73 -3.62 3.03
CA GLU A 298 -15.44 -4.14 4.36
C GLU A 298 -15.62 -5.67 4.40
N PHE A 299 -14.76 -6.40 3.69
CA PHE A 299 -14.86 -7.85 3.60
C PHE A 299 -14.67 -8.55 4.97
N PRO A 300 -15.31 -9.72 5.18
CA PRO A 300 -15.21 -10.47 6.45
C PRO A 300 -13.78 -10.79 6.89
N ILE A 301 -12.84 -10.91 5.95
CA ILE A 301 -11.41 -11.15 6.22
C ILE A 301 -10.76 -10.05 7.07
N TYR A 302 -11.30 -8.82 7.04
CA TYR A 302 -10.79 -7.68 7.83
C TYR A 302 -11.38 -7.61 9.24
N VAL A 303 -12.54 -8.23 9.46
CA VAL A 303 -13.29 -8.09 10.71
C VAL A 303 -12.71 -9.03 11.76
N PHE A 304 -12.28 -8.46 12.88
CA PHE A 304 -11.96 -9.23 14.08
C PHE A 304 -13.22 -9.42 14.91
N ASP A 305 -13.33 -10.61 15.52
CA ASP A 305 -14.47 -11.04 16.33
C ASP A 305 -13.84 -11.81 17.49
N PRO A 306 -13.83 -11.24 18.71
CA PRO A 306 -13.21 -11.87 19.86
C PRO A 306 -13.68 -13.32 20.09
N ALA A 307 -14.97 -13.60 19.88
CA ALA A 307 -15.54 -14.93 20.14
C ALA A 307 -15.03 -15.99 19.15
N LYS A 308 -14.68 -15.59 17.93
CA LYS A 308 -14.21 -16.50 16.87
C LYS A 308 -12.69 -16.52 16.70
N HIS A 309 -12.02 -15.46 17.12
CA HIS A 309 -10.64 -15.18 16.72
C HIS A 309 -9.68 -14.93 17.88
N ALA A 310 -10.16 -14.76 19.11
CA ALA A 310 -9.28 -14.80 20.28
C ALA A 310 -8.82 -16.25 20.50
N ASP A 311 -7.56 -16.42 20.89
CA ASP A 311 -7.05 -17.76 21.20
C ASP A 311 -7.77 -18.29 22.44
N LYS A 312 -8.59 -19.34 22.25
CA LYS A 312 -9.35 -20.04 23.31
C LYS A 312 -8.48 -20.60 24.45
N ASN A 313 -7.15 -20.53 24.33
CA ASN A 313 -6.21 -21.15 25.27
C ASN A 313 -5.68 -20.22 26.37
N SER A 314 -6.09 -18.93 26.37
CA SER A 314 -5.64 -17.98 27.41
C SER A 314 -6.53 -17.96 28.66
N SER A 315 -7.73 -18.55 28.61
CA SER A 315 -8.61 -18.69 29.78
C SER A 315 -8.44 -20.01 30.53
N ASP A 316 -7.98 -21.08 29.88
CA ASP A 316 -7.73 -22.36 30.55
C ASP A 316 -6.40 -22.38 31.31
N SER A 317 -5.41 -21.60 30.88
CA SER A 317 -4.11 -21.49 31.56
C SER A 317 -4.19 -20.74 32.90
N GLN A 318 -5.05 -19.72 33.00
CA GLN A 318 -5.31 -19.03 34.28
C GLN A 318 -6.21 -19.84 35.23
N ALA A 319 -7.09 -20.68 34.68
CA ALA A 319 -7.93 -21.57 35.47
C ALA A 319 -7.17 -22.80 36.00
N GLU A 320 -6.13 -23.28 35.30
CA GLU A 320 -5.23 -24.33 35.79
C GLU A 320 -4.24 -23.81 36.84
N GLU A 321 -3.66 -22.61 36.68
CA GLU A 321 -2.78 -22.01 37.70
C GLU A 321 -3.52 -21.70 39.01
N GLY A 322 -4.73 -21.12 38.95
CA GLY A 322 -5.53 -20.86 40.15
C GLY A 322 -6.07 -22.12 40.85
N ARG A 323 -6.10 -23.26 40.17
CA ARG A 323 -6.54 -24.56 40.72
C ARG A 323 -5.37 -25.40 41.22
N ALA A 324 -4.15 -25.14 40.73
CA ALA A 324 -2.91 -25.70 41.24
C ALA A 324 -2.51 -25.05 42.58
N GLU A 325 -2.60 -23.71 42.70
CA GLU A 325 -2.30 -23.01 43.95
C GLU A 325 -3.24 -23.40 45.11
N HIS A 326 -4.49 -23.74 44.81
CA HIS A 326 -5.46 -24.12 45.85
C HIS A 326 -5.35 -25.59 46.30
N ARG A 327 -4.56 -26.43 45.59
CA ARG A 327 -4.33 -27.84 45.95
C ARG A 327 -3.07 -28.06 46.80
N ASP A 328 -2.10 -27.15 46.76
CA ASP A 328 -0.86 -27.26 47.55
C ASP A 328 -0.98 -26.71 48.99
N SER A 329 -2.10 -26.07 49.36
CA SER A 329 -2.28 -25.52 50.71
C SER A 329 -2.89 -26.48 51.75
N ASP A 330 -3.37 -27.67 51.35
CA ASP A 330 -4.18 -28.55 52.21
C ASP A 330 -3.50 -29.90 52.57
N GLY A 331 -2.17 -30.00 52.47
CA GLY A 331 -1.51 -31.31 52.53
C GLY A 331 -0.13 -31.41 53.19
N GLU A 332 0.06 -30.93 54.42
CA GLU A 332 1.16 -31.44 55.27
C GLU A 332 0.70 -31.72 56.71
N PRO A 333 0.72 -33.00 57.17
CA PRO A 333 0.66 -33.31 58.58
C PRO A 333 2.07 -33.29 59.18
N LEU A 334 2.25 -32.45 60.20
CA LEU A 334 3.42 -32.37 61.08
C LEU A 334 3.77 -33.77 61.64
N ARG A 335 4.95 -34.28 61.26
CA ARG A 335 5.50 -35.53 61.76
C ARG A 335 6.50 -35.24 62.89
N ASN A 336 6.08 -35.56 64.11
CA ASN A 336 6.88 -35.54 65.33
C ASN A 336 8.01 -36.59 65.33
N GLY A 337 9.13 -36.22 65.96
CA GLY A 337 10.22 -37.09 66.44
C GLY A 337 11.50 -36.27 66.54
N GLY A 338 12.18 -36.05 67.66
CA GLY A 338 12.18 -36.69 68.96
C GLY A 338 13.65 -36.81 69.39
N ALA A 339 14.10 -35.90 70.26
CA ALA A 339 15.24 -36.02 71.20
C ALA A 339 15.22 -34.80 72.12
#